data_AF-A0A358NDI6-F1
#
_entry.id   AF-A0A358NDI6-F1
#
_cell.length_a   1.000
_cell.length_b   1.000
_cell.length_c   1.000
_cell.angle_alpha   90.00
_cell.angle_beta   90.00
_cell.angle_gamma   90.00
#
_symmetry.space_group_name_H-M   'P 1'
#
loop_
_entity.id
_entity.type
_entity.pdbx_description
1 polymer ?
#
loop_
_entity_poly.entity_id
_entity_poly.type
_entity_poly.pdbx_seq_one_letter_code
_entity_poly.pdbx_strand_id
1 'polypeptide(L)'
;MMKKYLIFLIIAVVLVTSCSSKTSLPQEPAEEQNISDPEENEPSEEEEPEDPRKVVSPLDGMKYYPEELERRVVAVSLDNHPEARWQSGLKDAEIVYEFQVEYPYTRYLAIFLAKEPKLVGPVRSARPYIIYYAMENDAIFVHVGGSEDAFSEIKRLRTAEIDGLYSGAMWRYYDTGKYAPHNMYTTLKSIRDEAEKKGFRAESTFEAYSFNEKRTLLSEKHTVMKAESIL
;
A
#
# COMPACT_ATOMS: atom_id res chain seq x y z
N MET A 1 -28.53 50.34 36.26
CA MET A 1 -27.14 50.85 36.36
C MET A 1 -26.08 49.75 36.59
N MET A 2 -26.42 48.53 37.03
CA MET A 2 -25.44 47.45 37.27
C MET A 2 -24.89 46.74 36.01
N LYS A 3 -25.61 46.76 34.88
CA LYS A 3 -25.15 46.16 33.61
C LYS A 3 -23.96 46.88 32.95
N LYS A 4 -23.80 48.20 33.19
CA LYS A 4 -22.67 48.97 32.65
C LYS A 4 -21.36 48.70 33.39
N TYR A 5 -21.44 48.45 34.70
CA TYR A 5 -20.29 48.02 35.51
C TYR A 5 -19.89 46.56 35.24
N LEU A 6 -20.85 45.70 34.89
CA LEU A 6 -20.56 44.31 34.48
C LEU A 6 -19.78 44.24 33.16
N ILE A 7 -20.08 45.12 32.20
CA ILE A 7 -19.34 45.21 30.93
C ILE A 7 -17.92 45.77 31.17
N PHE A 8 -17.77 46.75 32.07
CA PHE A 8 -16.45 47.28 32.44
C PHE A 8 -15.57 46.25 33.17
N LEU A 9 -16.17 45.40 34.00
CA LEU A 9 -15.47 44.33 34.71
C LEU A 9 -14.97 43.23 33.74
N ILE A 10 -15.77 42.89 32.71
CA ILE A 10 -15.39 41.87 31.71
C ILE A 10 -14.25 42.38 30.80
N ILE A 11 -14.23 43.67 30.45
CA ILE A 11 -13.15 44.27 29.65
C ILE A 11 -11.84 44.37 30.46
N ALA A 12 -11.92 44.60 31.78
CA ALA A 12 -10.74 44.64 32.65
C ALA A 12 -10.08 43.25 32.85
N VAL A 13 -10.86 42.16 32.78
CA VAL A 13 -10.34 40.78 32.94
C VAL A 13 -9.64 40.27 31.66
N VAL A 14 -10.02 40.75 30.48
CA VAL A 14 -9.38 40.36 29.20
C VAL A 14 -8.01 41.02 29.01
N LEU A 15 -7.68 42.07 29.76
CA LEU A 15 -6.41 42.80 29.64
C LEU A 15 -5.26 42.23 30.51
N VAL A 16 -5.48 41.18 31.32
CA VAL A 16 -4.47 40.67 32.28
C VAL A 16 -3.99 39.24 31.98
N THR A 17 -4.33 38.65 30.83
CA THR A 17 -3.74 37.39 30.36
C THR A 17 -2.95 37.62 29.08
N SER A 18 -1.86 38.38 29.21
CA SER A 18 -0.77 38.41 28.23
C SER A 18 0.55 38.32 29.00
N CYS A 19 1.45 37.48 28.50
CA CYS A 19 2.80 37.16 28.99
C CYS A 19 2.92 36.17 30.17
N SER A 20 3.03 34.88 29.82
CA SER A 20 4.08 34.04 30.39
C SER A 20 4.58 33.02 29.35
N SER A 21 5.43 33.48 28.45
CA SER A 21 6.45 32.64 27.82
C SER A 21 7.79 33.31 28.10
N LYS A 22 8.62 32.66 28.91
CA LYS A 22 10.01 33.06 29.10
C LYS A 22 10.74 32.73 27.80
N THR A 23 10.96 33.74 26.97
CA THR A 23 11.91 33.70 25.86
C THR A 23 13.31 33.53 26.44
N SER A 24 13.86 32.33 26.35
CA SER A 24 15.29 32.09 26.50
C SER A 24 16.00 32.63 25.26
N LEU A 25 17.03 33.46 25.50
CA LEU A 25 17.93 33.98 24.46
C LEU A 25 18.61 32.82 23.70
N PRO A 26 18.97 32.99 22.42
CA PRO A 26 19.76 32.01 21.69
C PRO A 26 21.12 31.81 22.36
N GLN A 27 21.44 30.57 22.73
CA GLN A 27 22.79 30.16 23.04
C GLN A 27 23.61 30.09 21.75
N GLU A 28 24.84 30.59 21.85
CA GLU A 28 25.95 30.46 20.91
C GLU A 28 26.14 28.97 20.49
N PRO A 29 26.53 28.67 19.23
CA PRO A 29 26.62 27.30 18.76
C PRO A 29 27.68 26.53 19.56
N ALA A 30 27.27 25.43 20.18
CA ALA A 30 28.19 24.45 20.74
C ALA A 30 29.01 23.82 19.61
N GLU A 31 30.31 23.66 19.84
CA GLU A 31 31.26 23.00 18.95
C GLU A 31 30.73 21.66 18.43
N GLU A 32 30.87 21.46 17.12
CA GLU A 32 30.64 20.18 16.45
C GLU A 32 31.54 19.10 17.07
N GLN A 33 30.94 18.22 17.86
CA GLN A 33 31.57 16.94 18.16
C GLN A 33 31.51 16.08 16.91
N ASN A 34 32.68 15.91 16.32
CA ASN A 34 32.97 15.01 15.22
C ASN A 34 32.77 13.56 15.72
N ILE A 35 31.53 13.08 15.68
CA ILE A 35 31.22 11.67 15.88
C ILE A 35 31.53 11.00 14.54
N SER A 36 32.68 10.33 14.48
CA SER A 36 32.99 9.40 13.40
C SER A 36 31.88 8.35 13.34
N ASP A 37 31.13 8.32 12.23
CA ASP A 37 30.20 7.25 11.91
C ASP A 37 30.89 5.90 12.11
N PRO A 38 30.28 4.93 12.80
CA PRO A 38 30.73 3.56 12.68
C PRO A 38 30.54 3.14 11.22
N GLU A 39 31.62 2.74 10.56
CA GLU A 39 31.55 1.95 9.33
C GLU A 39 30.66 0.72 9.60
N GLU A 40 29.39 0.83 9.23
CA GLU A 40 28.44 -0.27 9.25
C GLU A 40 28.89 -1.21 8.14
N ASN A 41 29.64 -2.25 8.52
CA ASN A 41 29.92 -3.39 7.66
C ASN A 41 28.56 -3.93 7.19
N GLU A 42 28.22 -3.71 5.92
CA GLU A 42 27.12 -4.44 5.29
C GLU A 42 27.38 -5.94 5.51
N PRO A 43 26.42 -6.69 6.07
CA PRO A 43 26.59 -8.12 6.20
C PRO A 43 26.80 -8.69 4.81
N SER A 44 27.94 -9.36 4.57
CA SER A 44 28.05 -10.21 3.40
C SER A 44 27.03 -11.33 3.58
N GLU A 45 25.88 -11.21 2.90
CA GLU A 45 24.96 -12.33 2.73
C GLU A 45 25.72 -13.44 2.00
N GLU A 46 26.19 -14.43 2.76
CA GLU A 46 26.56 -15.72 2.19
C GLU A 46 25.30 -16.26 1.51
N GLU A 47 25.32 -16.31 0.17
CA GLU A 47 24.22 -16.87 -0.61
C GLU A 47 24.01 -18.33 -0.19
N GLU A 48 22.94 -18.62 0.54
CA GLU A 48 22.55 -19.99 0.81
C GLU A 48 22.35 -20.73 -0.51
N PRO A 49 22.76 -22.02 -0.61
CA PRO A 49 22.61 -22.78 -1.83
C PRO A 49 21.13 -22.89 -2.21
N GLU A 50 20.74 -22.21 -3.28
CA GLU A 50 19.36 -22.20 -3.74
C GLU A 50 18.93 -23.54 -4.35
N ASP A 51 17.69 -23.95 -4.08
CA ASP A 51 17.11 -25.17 -4.64
C ASP A 51 16.99 -25.06 -6.18
N PRO A 52 17.64 -25.95 -6.95
CA PRO A 52 17.65 -25.88 -8.42
C PRO A 52 16.29 -26.10 -9.08
N ARG A 53 15.27 -26.54 -8.33
CA ARG A 53 13.90 -26.72 -8.83
C ARG A 53 13.13 -25.41 -8.94
N LYS A 54 13.59 -24.35 -8.27
CA LYS A 54 12.91 -23.06 -8.30
C LYS A 54 13.20 -22.33 -9.61
N VAL A 55 12.20 -21.62 -10.12
CA VAL A 55 12.28 -20.79 -11.31
C VAL A 55 12.07 -19.32 -10.97
N VAL A 56 12.58 -18.44 -11.80
CA VAL A 56 12.45 -16.99 -11.61
C VAL A 56 11.02 -16.56 -11.91
N SER A 57 10.40 -15.84 -10.97
CA SER A 57 9.09 -15.24 -11.14
C SER A 57 9.14 -14.13 -12.19
N PRO A 58 8.16 -14.09 -13.10
CA PRO A 58 8.07 -13.01 -14.10
C PRO A 58 7.69 -11.65 -13.48
N LEU A 59 7.28 -11.61 -12.22
CA LEU A 59 6.68 -10.43 -11.58
C LEU A 59 7.65 -9.67 -10.66
N ASP A 60 8.42 -10.38 -9.84
CA ASP A 60 9.35 -9.79 -8.85
C ASP A 60 10.80 -10.26 -8.99
N GLY A 61 11.08 -11.17 -9.93
CA GLY A 61 12.43 -11.69 -10.18
C GLY A 61 12.96 -12.64 -9.11
N MET A 62 12.16 -12.97 -8.09
CA MET A 62 12.53 -13.90 -7.03
C MET A 62 12.28 -15.35 -7.47
N LYS A 63 12.92 -16.31 -6.80
CA LYS A 63 12.79 -17.74 -7.15
C LYS A 63 11.71 -18.45 -6.34
N TYR A 64 10.79 -19.11 -7.04
CA TYR A 64 9.66 -19.88 -6.49
C TYR A 64 9.56 -21.25 -7.13
N TYR A 65 8.80 -22.16 -6.52
CA TYR A 65 8.46 -23.41 -7.19
C TYR A 65 7.46 -23.16 -8.34
N PRO A 66 7.54 -23.90 -9.46
CA PRO A 66 6.66 -23.71 -10.61
C PRO A 66 5.16 -23.69 -10.27
N GLU A 67 4.72 -24.57 -9.38
CA GLU A 67 3.32 -24.64 -8.92
C GLU A 67 2.84 -23.38 -8.20
N GLU A 68 3.76 -22.56 -7.66
CA GLU A 68 3.44 -21.28 -7.06
C GLU A 68 3.22 -20.20 -8.12
N LEU A 69 3.64 -20.41 -9.37
CA LEU A 69 3.51 -19.46 -10.48
C LEU A 69 2.43 -19.86 -11.49
N GLU A 70 2.01 -21.12 -11.50
CA GLU A 70 0.96 -21.67 -12.37
C GLU A 70 -0.46 -21.24 -11.94
N ARG A 71 -0.68 -19.93 -11.90
CA ARG A 71 -1.97 -19.32 -11.54
C ARG A 71 -2.07 -17.89 -12.06
N ARG A 72 -3.29 -17.39 -12.15
CA ARG A 72 -3.56 -16.03 -12.57
C ARG A 72 -3.16 -15.04 -11.48
N VAL A 73 -2.54 -13.96 -11.92
CA VAL A 73 -2.21 -12.80 -11.09
C VAL A 73 -3.50 -12.24 -10.50
N VAL A 74 -3.47 -11.83 -9.23
CA VAL A 74 -4.57 -11.15 -8.55
C VAL A 74 -4.13 -9.73 -8.20
N ALA A 75 -4.89 -8.74 -8.63
CA ALA A 75 -4.63 -7.34 -8.37
C ALA A 75 -5.73 -6.77 -7.46
N VAL A 76 -5.38 -6.43 -6.23
CA VAL A 76 -6.34 -5.98 -5.22
C VAL A 76 -6.21 -4.48 -4.96
N SER A 77 -7.30 -3.75 -5.18
CA SER A 77 -7.42 -2.35 -4.78
C SER A 77 -7.57 -2.26 -3.26
N LEU A 78 -6.60 -1.66 -2.58
CA LEU A 78 -6.55 -1.56 -1.13
C LEU A 78 -6.73 -0.12 -0.64
N ASP A 79 -7.43 0.02 0.47
CA ASP A 79 -7.65 1.29 1.13
C ASP A 79 -6.36 1.78 1.81
N ASN A 80 -6.04 3.06 1.65
CA ASN A 80 -4.94 3.72 2.36
C ASN A 80 -5.39 4.92 3.20
N HIS A 81 -6.69 5.04 3.47
CA HIS A 81 -7.21 5.97 4.47
C HIS A 81 -6.56 5.71 5.84
N PRO A 82 -6.29 6.75 6.68
CA PRO A 82 -5.71 6.55 8.00
C PRO A 82 -6.44 5.52 8.87
N GLU A 83 -7.77 5.49 8.82
CA GLU A 83 -8.60 4.51 9.56
C GLU A 83 -8.55 3.08 8.97
N ALA A 84 -8.06 2.93 7.75
CA ALA A 84 -7.84 1.64 7.12
C ALA A 84 -6.48 1.01 7.46
N ARG A 85 -5.58 1.78 8.07
CA ARG A 85 -4.22 1.30 8.41
C ARG A 85 -4.24 0.49 9.72
N TRP A 86 -3.44 -0.57 9.84
CA TRP A 86 -2.54 -1.13 8.82
C TRP A 86 -3.24 -2.15 7.91
N GLN A 87 -2.79 -2.24 6.67
CA GLN A 87 -3.27 -3.21 5.67
C GLN A 87 -2.77 -4.63 5.97
N SER A 88 -3.56 -5.62 5.61
CA SER A 88 -3.18 -7.04 5.62
C SER A 88 -2.73 -7.47 4.22
N GLY A 89 -1.68 -8.29 4.17
CA GLY A 89 -1.13 -8.86 2.94
C GLY A 89 -0.26 -7.91 2.11
N LEU A 90 -0.22 -6.61 2.41
CA LEU A 90 0.55 -5.64 1.62
C LEU A 90 2.05 -5.96 1.54
N LYS A 91 2.65 -6.44 2.64
CA LYS A 91 4.06 -6.86 2.69
C LYS A 91 4.39 -8.07 1.80
N ASP A 92 3.37 -8.85 1.45
CA ASP A 92 3.49 -10.07 0.67
C ASP A 92 3.14 -9.80 -0.81
N ALA A 93 2.79 -8.58 -1.18
CA ALA A 93 2.57 -8.20 -2.57
C ALA A 93 3.91 -8.16 -3.32
N GLU A 94 3.92 -8.65 -4.56
CA GLU A 94 5.09 -8.62 -5.43
C GLU A 94 5.27 -7.25 -6.09
N ILE A 95 4.15 -6.57 -6.39
CA ILE A 95 4.15 -5.18 -6.86
C ILE A 95 3.11 -4.40 -6.06
N VAL A 96 3.48 -3.20 -5.62
CA VAL A 96 2.57 -2.24 -5.01
C VAL A 96 2.64 -0.93 -5.77
N TYR A 97 1.51 -0.50 -6.31
CA TYR A 97 1.34 0.85 -6.82
C TYR A 97 0.58 1.69 -5.81
N GLU A 98 0.94 2.97 -5.67
CA GLU A 98 0.15 3.96 -4.91
C GLU A 98 -0.41 5.01 -5.86
N PHE A 99 -1.72 5.24 -5.78
CA PHE A 99 -2.41 6.23 -6.60
C PHE A 99 -3.10 7.27 -5.74
N GLN A 100 -3.00 8.54 -6.12
CA GLN A 100 -3.88 9.57 -5.59
C GLN A 100 -5.31 9.34 -6.11
N VAL A 101 -6.31 9.39 -5.22
CA VAL A 101 -7.70 9.07 -5.59
C VAL A 101 -8.70 10.16 -5.23
N GLU A 102 -8.87 10.45 -3.94
CA GLU A 102 -9.81 11.42 -3.41
C GLU A 102 -8.97 12.31 -2.52
N TYR A 103 -8.46 13.43 -3.05
CA TYR A 103 -7.60 14.33 -2.28
C TYR A 103 -8.19 14.55 -0.87
N PRO A 104 -7.42 14.28 0.21
CA PRO A 104 -5.97 14.05 0.26
C PRO A 104 -5.52 12.58 0.24
N TYR A 105 -6.41 11.62 0.01
CA TYR A 105 -6.15 10.19 0.19
C TYR A 105 -5.61 9.50 -1.07
N THR A 106 -4.83 8.45 -0.82
CA THR A 106 -4.34 7.52 -1.82
C THR A 106 -4.99 6.14 -1.67
N ARG A 107 -4.77 5.27 -2.65
CA ARG A 107 -5.10 3.83 -2.60
C ARG A 107 -3.92 3.04 -3.13
N TYR A 108 -3.76 1.82 -2.62
CA TYR A 108 -2.78 0.90 -3.17
C TYR A 108 -3.43 -0.04 -4.18
N LEU A 109 -2.66 -0.48 -5.16
CA LEU A 109 -2.95 -1.69 -5.94
C LEU A 109 -1.86 -2.70 -5.60
N ALA A 110 -2.24 -3.77 -4.92
CA ALA A 110 -1.34 -4.85 -4.56
C ALA A 110 -1.49 -6.01 -5.55
N ILE A 111 -0.40 -6.38 -6.22
CA ILE A 111 -0.34 -7.45 -7.22
C ILE A 111 0.27 -8.70 -6.58
N PHE A 112 -0.42 -9.83 -6.75
CA PHE A 112 -0.04 -11.13 -6.19
C PHE A 112 -0.03 -12.21 -7.27
N LEU A 113 1.07 -12.96 -7.36
CA LEU A 113 1.23 -14.16 -8.18
C LEU A 113 1.62 -15.34 -7.28
N ALA A 114 2.83 -15.32 -6.72
CA ALA A 114 3.44 -16.41 -5.97
C ALA A 114 3.11 -16.40 -4.47
N LYS A 115 3.05 -15.21 -3.87
CA LYS A 115 2.85 -15.10 -2.42
C LYS A 115 1.37 -15.18 -2.06
N GLU A 116 1.06 -15.96 -1.02
CA GLU A 116 -0.31 -16.25 -0.60
C GLU A 116 -0.56 -15.81 0.86
N PRO A 117 -0.73 -14.50 1.12
CA PRO A 117 -1.02 -14.02 2.47
C PRO A 117 -2.33 -14.60 3.01
N LYS A 118 -2.38 -14.83 4.34
CA LYS A 118 -3.57 -15.37 5.03
C LYS A 118 -4.80 -14.47 4.91
N LEU A 119 -4.59 -13.17 4.71
CA LEU A 119 -5.64 -12.16 4.67
C LEU A 119 -5.17 -10.95 3.84
N VAL A 120 -6.05 -10.40 3.02
CA VAL A 120 -5.80 -9.23 2.18
C VAL A 120 -6.89 -8.19 2.40
N GLY A 121 -6.51 -6.94 2.64
CA GLY A 121 -7.43 -5.83 2.81
C GLY A 121 -6.89 -4.68 3.68
N PRO A 122 -7.68 -3.62 3.94
CA PRO A 122 -9.05 -3.47 3.49
C PRO A 122 -9.18 -3.27 1.98
N VAL A 123 -10.09 -3.98 1.31
CA VAL A 123 -10.37 -3.83 -0.13
C VAL A 123 -11.23 -2.59 -0.36
N ARG A 124 -10.92 -1.82 -1.42
CA ARG A 124 -11.59 -0.56 -1.72
C ARG A 124 -11.99 -0.43 -3.20
N SER A 125 -12.69 0.66 -3.47
CA SER A 125 -13.35 0.93 -4.74
C SER A 125 -12.38 1.07 -5.92
N ALA A 126 -12.84 0.66 -7.09
CA ALA A 126 -12.13 0.80 -8.36
C ALA A 126 -12.05 2.26 -8.84
N ARG A 127 -10.97 2.59 -9.54
CA ARG A 127 -10.80 3.83 -10.32
C ARG A 127 -10.22 3.47 -11.70
N PRO A 128 -10.52 4.24 -12.76
CA PRO A 128 -10.09 3.92 -14.14
C PRO A 128 -8.61 3.61 -14.27
N TYR A 129 -7.74 4.46 -13.72
CA TYR A 129 -6.28 4.29 -13.80
C TYR A 129 -5.79 3.04 -13.08
N ILE A 130 -6.39 2.66 -11.94
CA ILE A 130 -6.01 1.44 -11.20
C ILE A 130 -6.27 0.20 -12.07
N ILE A 131 -7.37 0.19 -12.83
CA ILE A 131 -7.72 -0.93 -13.71
C ILE A 131 -6.66 -1.13 -14.79
N TYR A 132 -6.11 -0.06 -15.37
CA TYR A 132 -5.09 -0.16 -16.40
C TYR A 132 -3.84 -0.90 -15.89
N TYR A 133 -3.32 -0.54 -14.71
CA TYR A 133 -2.16 -1.22 -14.11
C TYR A 133 -2.45 -2.67 -13.69
N ALA A 134 -3.70 -2.98 -13.31
CA ALA A 134 -4.09 -4.37 -13.09
C ALA A 134 -4.05 -5.18 -14.40
N MET A 135 -4.46 -4.58 -15.52
CA MET A 135 -4.52 -5.23 -16.84
C MET A 135 -3.15 -5.39 -17.50
N GLU A 136 -2.15 -4.60 -17.15
CA GLU A 136 -0.75 -4.81 -17.60
C GLU A 136 -0.24 -6.22 -17.25
N ASN A 137 -0.75 -6.79 -16.15
CA ASN A 137 -0.37 -8.11 -15.65
C ASN A 137 -1.45 -9.18 -15.92
N ASP A 138 -2.44 -8.85 -16.77
CA ASP A 138 -3.64 -9.68 -17.05
C ASP A 138 -4.29 -10.24 -15.76
N ALA A 139 -4.34 -9.40 -14.74
CA ALA A 139 -4.75 -9.83 -13.40
C ALA A 139 -6.27 -9.97 -13.27
N ILE A 140 -6.70 -10.80 -12.32
CA ILE A 140 -8.04 -10.69 -11.75
C ILE A 140 -8.09 -9.41 -10.92
N PHE A 141 -8.90 -8.44 -11.33
CA PHE A 141 -9.00 -7.15 -10.64
C PHE A 141 -10.06 -7.19 -9.54
N VAL A 142 -9.64 -6.94 -8.30
CA VAL A 142 -10.46 -7.11 -7.10
C VAL A 142 -10.73 -5.75 -6.46
N HIS A 143 -12.01 -5.44 -6.24
CA HIS A 143 -12.44 -4.15 -5.69
C HIS A 143 -13.79 -4.26 -4.95
N VAL A 144 -14.22 -3.16 -4.32
CA VAL A 144 -15.56 -3.06 -3.69
C VAL A 144 -16.22 -1.76 -4.15
N GLY A 145 -17.14 -1.89 -5.11
CA GLY A 145 -17.70 -0.77 -5.85
C GLY A 145 -16.66 -0.02 -6.67
N GLY A 146 -17.04 1.13 -7.23
CA GLY A 146 -16.21 1.90 -8.14
C GLY A 146 -16.83 3.24 -8.50
N SER A 147 -16.09 4.08 -9.23
CA SER A 147 -16.69 5.23 -9.92
C SER A 147 -17.43 4.77 -11.18
N GLU A 148 -18.36 5.58 -11.69
CA GLU A 148 -19.06 5.29 -12.95
C GLU A 148 -18.10 5.09 -14.13
N ASP A 149 -17.04 5.91 -14.18
CA ASP A 149 -15.96 5.74 -15.16
C ASP A 149 -15.23 4.40 -14.99
N ALA A 150 -14.99 3.95 -13.76
CA ALA A 150 -14.33 2.66 -13.51
C ALA A 150 -15.17 1.49 -14.02
N PHE A 151 -16.50 1.53 -13.79
CA PHE A 151 -17.41 0.52 -14.32
C PHE A 151 -17.50 0.56 -15.85
N SER A 152 -17.47 1.75 -16.43
CA SER A 152 -17.41 1.94 -17.89
C SER A 152 -16.14 1.31 -18.47
N GLU A 153 -14.99 1.52 -17.83
CA GLU A 153 -13.71 0.95 -18.24
C GLU A 153 -13.65 -0.58 -18.06
N ILE A 154 -14.13 -1.12 -16.95
CA ILE A 154 -14.27 -2.57 -16.73
C ILE A 154 -15.04 -3.22 -17.88
N LYS A 155 -16.17 -2.62 -18.28
CA LYS A 155 -17.00 -3.12 -19.37
C LYS A 155 -16.29 -2.98 -20.72
N ARG A 156 -15.66 -1.84 -20.99
CA ARG A 156 -14.94 -1.55 -22.24
C ARG A 156 -13.78 -2.50 -22.46
N LEU A 157 -12.99 -2.75 -21.42
CA LEU A 157 -11.82 -3.62 -21.44
C LEU A 157 -12.15 -5.10 -21.30
N ARG A 158 -13.39 -5.43 -20.91
CA ARG A 158 -13.79 -6.81 -20.52
C ARG A 158 -12.89 -7.35 -19.41
N THR A 159 -12.59 -6.49 -18.44
CA THR A 159 -11.73 -6.81 -17.30
C THR A 159 -12.30 -8.01 -16.54
N ALA A 160 -11.44 -8.97 -16.22
CA ALA A 160 -11.77 -10.04 -15.29
C ALA A 160 -11.84 -9.48 -13.87
N GLU A 161 -13.03 -9.04 -13.45
CA GLU A 161 -13.24 -8.37 -12.16
C GLU A 161 -13.97 -9.23 -11.12
N ILE A 162 -13.68 -8.95 -9.84
CA ILE A 162 -14.47 -9.39 -8.70
C ILE A 162 -14.79 -8.20 -7.80
N ASP A 163 -16.04 -7.75 -7.86
CA ASP A 163 -16.62 -6.71 -7.03
C ASP A 163 -17.26 -7.31 -5.77
N GLY A 164 -16.73 -6.95 -4.60
CA GLY A 164 -17.24 -7.38 -3.30
C GLY A 164 -18.64 -6.86 -2.95
N LEU A 165 -19.23 -5.97 -3.76
CA LEU A 165 -20.66 -5.63 -3.65
C LEU A 165 -21.58 -6.75 -4.16
N TYR A 166 -21.09 -7.60 -5.06
CA TYR A 166 -21.88 -8.65 -5.72
C TYR A 166 -21.32 -10.06 -5.50
N SER A 167 -20.05 -10.17 -5.09
CA SER A 167 -19.39 -11.43 -4.83
C SER A 167 -19.43 -11.82 -3.35
N GLY A 168 -19.57 -13.12 -3.08
CA GLY A 168 -19.39 -13.70 -1.75
C GLY A 168 -17.92 -13.92 -1.35
N ALA A 169 -16.96 -13.52 -2.18
CA ALA A 169 -15.54 -13.77 -1.96
C ALA A 169 -14.87 -12.79 -0.96
N MET A 170 -15.63 -11.81 -0.46
CA MET A 170 -15.14 -10.82 0.50
C MET A 170 -16.10 -10.71 1.67
N TRP A 171 -15.60 -10.29 2.83
CA TRP A 171 -16.41 -10.11 4.02
C TRP A 171 -15.93 -8.94 4.86
N ARG A 172 -16.84 -8.42 5.70
CA ARG A 172 -16.46 -7.43 6.71
C ARG A 172 -15.77 -8.13 7.87
N TYR A 173 -14.53 -7.73 8.17
CA TYR A 173 -13.76 -8.32 9.26
C TYR A 173 -13.72 -7.40 10.49
N TYR A 174 -14.59 -7.70 11.45
CA TYR A 174 -14.85 -6.86 12.61
C TYR A 174 -13.77 -6.95 13.71
N ASP A 175 -13.01 -8.06 13.77
CA ASP A 175 -11.96 -8.25 14.80
C ASP A 175 -10.76 -7.31 14.64
N THR A 176 -10.66 -6.62 13.50
CA THR A 176 -9.59 -5.67 13.22
C THR A 176 -9.74 -4.34 13.96
N GLY A 177 -10.89 -4.09 14.60
CA GLY A 177 -11.23 -2.80 15.20
C GLY A 177 -11.59 -1.72 14.18
N LYS A 178 -11.61 -2.04 12.87
CA LYS A 178 -11.96 -1.11 11.80
C LYS A 178 -13.45 -1.14 11.48
N TYR A 179 -14.03 0.02 11.21
CA TYR A 179 -15.44 0.17 10.83
C TYR A 179 -15.62 0.30 9.32
N ALA A 180 -16.84 0.07 8.84
CA ALA A 180 -17.18 0.34 7.45
C ALA A 180 -16.95 1.83 7.13
N PRO A 181 -16.36 2.17 5.97
CA PRO A 181 -16.05 1.31 4.83
C PRO A 181 -14.64 0.66 4.86
N HIS A 182 -13.86 0.83 5.92
CA HIS A 182 -12.45 0.44 6.04
C HIS A 182 -12.22 -0.99 6.55
N ASN A 183 -13.21 -1.88 6.40
CA ASN A 183 -13.20 -3.19 7.03
C ASN A 183 -13.57 -4.36 6.11
N MET A 184 -13.52 -4.20 4.78
CA MET A 184 -13.74 -5.30 3.84
C MET A 184 -12.45 -6.05 3.57
N TYR A 185 -12.43 -7.37 3.70
CA TYR A 185 -11.23 -8.21 3.48
C TYR A 185 -11.56 -9.42 2.62
N THR A 186 -10.51 -10.09 2.13
CA THR A 186 -10.60 -11.31 1.34
C THR A 186 -9.38 -12.22 1.59
N THR A 187 -9.38 -13.41 0.98
CA THR A 187 -8.17 -14.22 0.76
C THR A 187 -7.96 -14.41 -0.74
N LEU A 188 -6.70 -14.56 -1.17
CA LEU A 188 -6.40 -14.83 -2.57
C LEU A 188 -7.04 -16.14 -3.07
N LYS A 189 -7.10 -17.17 -2.21
CA LYS A 189 -7.86 -18.39 -2.48
C LYS A 189 -9.33 -18.09 -2.80
N SER A 190 -10.01 -17.30 -1.97
CA SER A 190 -11.43 -16.99 -2.19
C SER A 190 -11.67 -16.24 -3.50
N ILE A 191 -10.74 -15.37 -3.88
CA ILE A 191 -10.78 -14.65 -5.17
C ILE A 191 -10.59 -15.63 -6.33
N ARG A 192 -9.62 -16.55 -6.24
CA ARG A 192 -9.38 -17.53 -7.31
C ARG A 192 -10.54 -18.52 -7.45
N ASP A 193 -11.11 -19.00 -6.35
CA ASP A 193 -12.30 -19.86 -6.35
C ASP A 193 -13.50 -19.14 -7.01
N GLU A 194 -13.66 -17.84 -6.79
CA GLU A 194 -14.72 -17.04 -7.42
C GLU A 194 -14.46 -16.78 -8.91
N ALA A 195 -13.20 -16.53 -9.28
CA ALA A 195 -12.79 -16.38 -10.67
C ALA A 195 -13.07 -17.65 -11.48
N GLU A 196 -12.82 -18.82 -10.90
CA GLU A 196 -13.14 -20.12 -11.49
C GLU A 196 -14.66 -20.25 -11.73
N LYS A 197 -15.50 -19.92 -10.74
CA LYS A 197 -16.97 -19.93 -10.90
C LYS A 197 -17.46 -18.96 -11.98
N LYS A 198 -16.80 -17.81 -12.13
CA LYS A 198 -17.06 -16.84 -13.20
C LYS A 198 -16.54 -17.29 -14.58
N GLY A 199 -15.82 -18.41 -14.66
CA GLY A 199 -15.25 -18.94 -15.90
C GLY A 199 -14.06 -18.14 -16.42
N PHE A 200 -13.33 -17.45 -15.54
CA PHE A 200 -12.11 -16.75 -15.91
C PHE A 200 -10.97 -17.74 -16.20
N ARG A 201 -10.02 -17.31 -17.03
CA ARG A 201 -8.80 -18.09 -17.28
C ARG A 201 -8.03 -18.33 -15.98
N ALA A 202 -7.39 -19.49 -15.88
CA ALA A 202 -6.64 -19.91 -14.70
C ALA A 202 -5.24 -19.29 -14.59
N GLU A 203 -4.69 -18.76 -15.70
CA GLU A 203 -3.34 -18.20 -15.78
C GLU A 203 -3.36 -16.83 -16.46
N SER A 204 -2.39 -15.98 -16.11
CA SER A 204 -2.18 -14.67 -16.72
C SER A 204 -1.34 -14.77 -18.00
N THR A 205 -1.54 -13.85 -18.94
CA THR A 205 -0.66 -13.69 -20.11
C THR A 205 -0.12 -12.27 -20.14
N PHE A 206 1.15 -12.08 -19.78
CA PHE A 206 1.82 -10.79 -19.77
C PHE A 206 3.31 -10.94 -20.09
N GLU A 207 3.96 -9.84 -20.47
CA GLU A 207 5.41 -9.79 -20.67
C GLU A 207 6.12 -9.72 -19.32
N ALA A 208 7.06 -10.62 -19.08
CA ALA A 208 7.81 -10.65 -17.82
C ALA A 208 8.65 -9.39 -17.64
N TYR A 209 8.77 -8.91 -16.40
CA TYR A 209 9.66 -7.80 -16.07
C TYR A 209 11.12 -8.22 -16.25
N SER A 210 11.96 -7.24 -16.61
CA SER A 210 13.40 -7.45 -16.75
C SER A 210 14.10 -7.31 -15.41
N PHE A 211 14.83 -8.33 -14.99
CA PHE A 211 15.63 -8.34 -13.76
C PHE A 211 17.11 -8.57 -14.08
N ASN A 212 17.98 -8.03 -13.23
CA ASN A 212 19.41 -8.33 -13.31
C ASN A 212 19.65 -9.77 -12.86
N GLU A 213 20.47 -10.53 -13.60
CA GLU A 213 20.82 -11.91 -13.23
C GLU A 213 21.58 -12.00 -11.91
N LYS A 214 22.34 -10.95 -11.58
CA LYS A 214 23.10 -10.83 -10.34
C LYS A 214 22.54 -9.68 -9.53
N ARG A 215 22.49 -9.88 -8.21
CA ARG A 215 22.24 -8.80 -7.27
C ARG A 215 23.24 -7.68 -7.53
N THR A 216 22.72 -6.51 -7.84
CA THR A 216 23.48 -5.30 -8.13
C THR A 216 22.93 -4.23 -7.21
N LEU A 217 23.75 -3.65 -6.35
CA LEU A 217 23.28 -2.56 -5.50
C LEU A 217 22.99 -1.34 -6.38
N LEU A 218 21.87 -0.67 -6.12
CA LEU A 218 21.52 0.54 -6.86
C LEU A 218 22.57 1.64 -6.70
N SER A 219 23.25 1.68 -5.54
CA SER A 219 24.36 2.59 -5.24
C SER A 219 25.56 2.44 -6.18
N GLU A 220 25.74 1.29 -6.82
CA GLU A 220 26.83 1.07 -7.78
C GLU A 220 26.65 1.89 -9.06
N LYS A 221 25.41 2.23 -9.43
CA LYS A 221 25.08 2.87 -10.71
C LYS A 221 24.32 4.18 -10.56
N HIS A 222 23.70 4.42 -9.41
CA HIS A 222 22.82 5.55 -9.18
C HIS A 222 23.10 6.22 -7.84
N THR A 223 22.88 7.52 -7.77
CA THR A 223 22.81 8.22 -6.48
C THR A 223 21.60 7.71 -5.72
N VAL A 224 21.85 7.08 -4.58
CA VAL A 224 20.79 6.59 -3.68
C VAL A 224 20.74 7.47 -2.43
N MET A 225 19.53 7.73 -1.94
CA MET A 225 19.32 8.33 -0.62
C MET A 225 18.92 7.22 0.35
N LYS A 226 19.54 7.21 1.53
CA LYS A 226 19.16 6.28 2.60
C LYS A 226 17.79 6.66 3.16
N ALA A 227 16.97 5.69 3.55
CA ALA A 227 15.63 5.97 4.06
C ALA A 227 15.66 6.85 5.33
N GLU A 228 16.68 6.69 6.16
CA GLU A 228 16.93 7.47 7.38
C GLU A 228 17.20 8.95 7.08
N SER A 229 17.63 9.28 5.86
CA SER A 229 17.92 10.65 5.44
C SER A 229 16.71 11.44 4.92
N ILE A 230 15.54 10.79 4.83
CA ILE A 230 14.29 11.37 4.29
C ILE A 230 13.31 11.79 5.40
N LEU A 231 13.58 11.43 6.66
CA LEU A 231 12.77 11.76 7.84
C LEU A 231 13.39 12.92 8.64
#